data_AF-A0A698FCQ2-F1
#
_entry.id   AF-A0A698FCQ2-F1
#
_cell.length_a   1.000
_cell.length_b   1.000
_cell.length_c   1.000
_cell.angle_alpha   90.00
_cell.angle_beta   90.00
_cell.angle_gamma   90.00
#
_symmetry.space_group_name_H-M   'P 1'
#
loop_
_entity.id
_entity.type
_entity.pdbx_description
1 polymer ?
#
loop_
_entity_poly.entity_id
_entity_poly.type
_entity_poly.pdbx_seq_one_letter_code
_entity_poly.pdbx_strand_id
1 'polypeptide(L)'
;MQFTIFHILAFIILILCFILICILIFLKVKQKEFALISYTIATIFTALLIYSVFLTINQFTIQASLSKLTFSRDLRHESVIITGKVQNLTKFDIRKCYLMLNILNKKQVGGEIFDEKNVRNAKMQNTSVSYTIEIIDTLPGNTYKTFRAETPFPPSFENPEFYHTLKCI
;
A
#
# COMPACT_ATOMS: atom_id res chain seq x y z
N MET A 1 9.34 -5.09 2.84
CA MET A 1 8.79 -6.03 3.84
C MET A 1 9.85 -6.24 4.88
N GLN A 2 9.57 -5.89 6.14
CA GLN A 2 10.47 -6.17 7.24
C GLN A 2 10.26 -7.61 7.72
N PHE A 3 11.31 -8.42 7.69
CA PHE A 3 11.25 -9.79 8.20
C PHE A 3 11.23 -9.75 9.74
N THR A 4 10.07 -10.04 10.32
CA THR A 4 9.92 -10.24 11.76
C THR A 4 10.17 -11.69 12.13
N ILE A 5 10.32 -11.98 13.43
CA ILE A 5 10.51 -13.35 13.92
C ILE A 5 9.35 -14.28 13.50
N PHE A 6 8.14 -13.74 13.32
CA PHE A 6 6.98 -14.49 12.84
C PHE A 6 7.14 -14.95 11.39
N HIS A 7 7.77 -14.13 10.54
CA HIS A 7 8.05 -14.53 9.16
C HIS A 7 9.02 -15.72 9.12
N ILE A 8 10.06 -15.68 9.95
CA ILE A 8 11.05 -16.76 10.05
C ILE A 8 10.39 -18.03 10.57
N LEU A 9 9.60 -17.94 11.65
CA LEU A 9 8.90 -19.08 12.22
C LEU A 9 7.92 -19.71 11.21
N ALA A 10 7.09 -18.89 10.56
CA ALA A 10 6.16 -19.36 9.54
C ALA A 10 6.88 -20.02 8.36
N PHE A 11 8.01 -19.45 7.93
CA PHE A 11 8.81 -20.01 6.84
C PHE A 11 9.37 -21.39 7.18
N ILE A 12 9.92 -21.57 8.39
CA ILE A 12 10.43 -22.87 8.85
C ILE A 12 9.31 -23.92 8.85
N ILE A 13 8.14 -23.58 9.40
CA ILE A 13 6.98 -24.49 9.45
C ILE A 13 6.53 -24.89 8.03
N LEU A 14 6.42 -23.91 7.12
CA LEU A 14 6.00 -24.17 5.74
C LEU A 14 7.02 -25.02 4.96
N ILE A 15 8.32 -24.82 5.18
CA ILE A 15 9.37 -25.67 4.60
C ILE A 15 9.26 -27.10 5.12
N LEU A 16 9.07 -27.29 6.43
CA LEU A 16 8.91 -28.63 7.01
C LEU A 16 7.69 -29.35 6.41
N CYS A 17 6.57 -28.66 6.26
CA CYS A 17 5.39 -29.18 5.57
C CYS A 17 5.68 -29.54 4.11
N PHE A 18 6.42 -28.69 3.39
CA PHE A 18 6.80 -28.96 1.99
C PHE A 18 7.68 -30.20 1.86
N ILE A 19 8.69 -30.35 2.72
CA ILE A 19 9.54 -31.54 2.74
C ILE A 19 8.70 -32.80 3.00
N LEU A 20 7.77 -32.73 3.95
CA LEU A 20 6.86 -33.85 4.23
C LEU A 20 5.99 -34.21 3.02
N ILE A 21 5.44 -33.22 2.31
CA ILE A 21 4.69 -33.43 1.07
C ILE A 21 5.58 -34.08 0.00
N CYS A 22 6.83 -33.62 -0.16
CA CYS A 22 7.77 -34.20 -1.11
C CYS A 22 8.07 -35.67 -0.79
N ILE A 23 8.28 -36.01 0.49
CA ILE A 23 8.47 -37.39 0.94
C ILE A 23 7.23 -38.24 0.61
N LEU A 24 6.03 -37.73 0.85
CA LEU A 24 4.78 -38.44 0.53
C LEU A 24 4.64 -38.70 -0.97
N ILE A 25 4.97 -37.72 -1.82
CA ILE A 25 4.97 -37.89 -3.28
C ILE A 25 5.97 -38.98 -3.69
N PHE A 26 7.20 -38.95 -3.15
CA PHE A 26 8.23 -39.96 -3.42
C PHE A 26 7.78 -41.38 -3.04
N LEU A 27 7.11 -41.53 -1.89
CA LEU A 27 6.66 -42.83 -1.40
C LEU A 27 5.48 -43.39 -2.22
N LYS A 28 4.53 -42.55 -2.62
CA LYS A 28 3.27 -42.97 -3.25
C LYS A 28 3.31 -42.99 -4.78
N VAL A 29 4.03 -42.08 -5.42
CA VAL A 29 4.01 -41.93 -6.88
C VAL A 29 5.22 -42.64 -7.49
N LYS A 30 4.99 -43.83 -8.05
CA LYS A 30 6.05 -44.66 -8.66
C LYS A 30 6.38 -44.24 -10.11
N GLN A 31 5.44 -43.61 -10.81
CA GLN A 31 5.64 -43.15 -12.18
C GLN A 31 6.36 -41.79 -12.19
N LYS A 32 7.50 -41.73 -12.89
CA LYS A 32 8.40 -40.55 -12.86
C LYS A 32 7.73 -39.28 -13.41
N GLU A 33 6.94 -39.39 -14.47
CA GLU A 33 6.26 -38.24 -15.09
C GLU A 33 5.22 -37.62 -14.15
N PHE A 34 4.38 -38.45 -13.54
CA PHE A 34 3.40 -37.98 -12.54
C PHE A 34 4.06 -37.44 -11.27
N ALA A 35 5.19 -38.00 -10.85
CA ALA A 35 5.94 -37.48 -9.71
C ALA A 35 6.47 -36.07 -9.99
N LEU A 36 7.04 -35.84 -11.18
CA LEU A 36 7.55 -34.52 -11.60
C LEU A 36 6.44 -33.46 -11.62
N ILE A 37 5.27 -33.80 -12.19
CA ILE A 37 4.11 -32.90 -12.21
C ILE A 37 3.67 -32.57 -10.78
N SER A 38 3.58 -33.59 -9.91
CA SER A 38 3.16 -33.41 -8.51
C SER A 38 4.12 -32.52 -7.73
N TYR A 39 5.44 -32.68 -7.89
CA TYR A 39 6.43 -31.78 -7.27
C TYR A 39 6.29 -30.34 -7.76
N THR A 40 6.06 -30.16 -9.06
CA THR A 40 5.91 -28.83 -9.66
C THR A 40 4.68 -28.12 -9.07
N ILE A 41 3.55 -28.82 -9.00
CA ILE A 41 2.31 -28.31 -8.38
C ILE A 41 2.56 -27.97 -6.90
N ALA A 42 3.13 -28.89 -6.13
CA ALA A 42 3.42 -28.68 -4.72
C ALA A 42 4.32 -27.45 -4.48
N THR A 43 5.32 -27.24 -5.35
CA THR A 43 6.24 -26.10 -5.27
C THR A 43 5.50 -24.78 -5.51
N ILE A 44 4.68 -24.70 -6.57
CA ILE A 44 3.91 -23.49 -6.89
C ILE A 44 2.93 -23.15 -5.75
N PHE A 45 2.19 -24.14 -5.26
CA PHE A 45 1.25 -23.93 -4.15
C PHE A 45 1.95 -23.49 -2.87
N THR A 46 3.10 -24.09 -2.55
CA THR A 46 3.88 -23.70 -1.37
C THR A 46 4.39 -22.27 -1.48
N ALA A 47 4.88 -21.85 -2.66
CA ALA A 47 5.31 -20.48 -2.89
C ALA A 47 4.17 -19.48 -2.71
N LEU A 48 2.98 -19.78 -3.26
CA LEU A 48 1.78 -18.95 -3.07
C LEU A 48 1.36 -18.86 -1.60
N LEU A 49 1.41 -19.98 -0.87
CA LEU A 49 1.09 -20.01 0.56
C LEU A 49 2.07 -19.17 1.38
N ILE A 50 3.38 -19.29 1.13
CA ILE A 50 4.40 -18.47 1.81
C ILE A 50 4.10 -16.98 1.61
N TYR A 51 3.85 -16.56 0.37
CA TYR A 51 3.55 -15.17 0.05
C TYR A 51 2.28 -14.67 0.77
N SER A 52 1.20 -15.46 0.75
CA SER A 52 -0.07 -15.13 1.41
C SER A 52 0.07 -14.99 2.93
N VAL A 53 0.78 -15.93 3.57
CA VAL A 53 1.04 -15.88 5.01
C VAL A 53 1.88 -14.66 5.37
N PHE A 54 2.90 -14.32 4.57
CA PHE A 54 3.72 -13.13 4.82
C PHE A 54 2.92 -11.83 4.70
N LEU A 55 2.02 -11.71 3.71
CA LEU A 55 1.11 -10.57 3.62
C LEU A 55 0.23 -10.46 4.87
N THR A 56 -0.30 -11.58 5.34
CA THR A 56 -1.14 -11.64 6.53
C THR A 56 -0.36 -11.19 7.77
N ILE A 57 0.86 -11.69 7.97
CA ILE A 57 1.72 -11.26 9.09
C ILE A 57 1.97 -9.75 9.04
N ASN A 58 2.26 -9.19 7.87
CA ASN A 58 2.46 -7.74 7.71
C ASN A 58 1.21 -6.94 8.08
N GLN A 59 0.01 -7.41 7.72
CA GLN A 59 -1.25 -6.76 8.09
C GLN A 59 -1.48 -6.69 9.61
N PHE A 60 -0.97 -7.66 10.38
CA PHE A 60 -1.08 -7.66 11.84
C PHE A 60 0.09 -7.00 12.57
N THR A 61 1.27 -6.96 11.94
CA THR A 61 2.47 -6.36 12.55
C THR A 61 2.62 -4.88 12.22
N ILE A 62 2.07 -4.44 11.08
CA ILE A 62 2.13 -3.05 10.60
C ILE A 62 0.69 -2.51 10.57
N GLN A 63 0.29 -1.84 11.66
CA GLN A 63 -0.97 -1.11 11.71
C GLN A 63 -0.70 0.29 12.23
N ALA A 64 -1.03 1.28 11.41
CA ALA A 64 -0.92 2.68 11.77
C ALA A 64 -2.21 3.41 11.42
N SER A 65 -2.57 4.38 12.24
CA SER A 65 -3.69 5.28 11.99
C SER A 65 -3.20 6.71 11.79
N LEU A 66 -3.89 7.41 10.89
CA LEU A 66 -3.68 8.82 10.66
C LEU A 66 -4.74 9.60 11.46
N SER A 67 -4.33 10.65 12.17
CA SER A 67 -5.22 11.49 12.96
C SER A 67 -4.84 12.95 12.82
N LYS A 68 -5.82 13.84 13.02
CA LYS A 68 -5.64 15.31 12.97
C LYS A 68 -4.98 15.78 11.67
N LEU A 69 -5.32 15.16 10.54
CA LEU A 69 -4.80 15.55 9.24
C LEU A 69 -5.41 16.89 8.82
N THR A 70 -4.57 17.86 8.51
CA THR A 70 -4.97 19.16 7.99
C THR A 70 -4.17 19.51 6.75
N PHE A 71 -4.83 20.21 5.83
CA PHE A 71 -4.26 20.72 4.61
C PHE A 71 -4.41 22.24 4.62
N SER A 72 -3.30 22.94 4.47
CA SER A 72 -3.27 24.39 4.38
C SER A 72 -2.53 24.80 3.12
N ARG A 73 -3.09 25.74 2.36
CA ARG A 73 -2.45 26.24 1.15
C ARG A 73 -1.57 27.43 1.52
N ASP A 74 -0.29 27.36 1.17
CA ASP A 74 0.60 28.51 1.18
C ASP A 74 0.57 29.18 -0.19
N LEU A 75 -0.07 30.35 -0.25
CA LEU A 75 -0.19 31.13 -1.47
C LEU A 75 1.11 31.82 -1.89
N ARG A 76 2.07 32.00 -0.97
CA ARG A 76 3.34 32.67 -1.28
C ARG A 76 4.29 31.76 -2.05
N HIS A 77 4.27 30.47 -1.73
CA HIS A 77 5.15 29.47 -2.32
C HIS A 77 4.41 28.51 -3.26
N GLU A 78 3.11 28.75 -3.51
CA GLU A 78 2.22 27.90 -4.30
C GLU A 78 2.30 26.42 -3.87
N SER A 79 2.24 26.18 -2.56
CA SER A 79 2.40 24.86 -1.96
C SER A 79 1.23 24.50 -1.05
N VAL A 80 1.13 23.21 -0.74
CA VAL A 80 0.22 22.67 0.27
C VAL A 80 1.06 22.16 1.42
N ILE A 81 0.82 22.73 2.60
CA ILE A 81 1.35 22.27 3.86
C ILE A 81 0.38 21.21 4.40
N ILE A 82 0.88 20.00 4.57
CA ILE A 82 0.15 18.90 5.18
C ILE A 82 0.70 18.68 6.58
N THR A 83 -0.16 18.73 7.59
CA THR A 83 0.20 18.38 8.95
C THR A 83 -0.70 17.31 9.51
N GLY A 84 -0.17 16.47 10.39
CA GLY A 84 -0.95 15.42 11.01
C GLY A 84 -0.16 14.63 12.03
N LYS A 85 -0.82 13.60 12.57
CA LYS A 85 -0.24 12.66 13.53
C LYS A 85 -0.43 11.23 13.04
N VAL A 86 0.66 10.48 12.95
CA VAL A 86 0.66 9.04 12.71
C VAL A 86 0.79 8.34 14.05
N GLN A 87 -0.10 7.39 14.33
CA GLN A 87 -0.07 6.56 15.52
C GLN A 87 0.17 5.11 15.13
N ASN A 88 1.13 4.46 15.77
CA ASN A 88 1.34 3.02 15.67
C ASN A 88 0.39 2.30 16.62
N LEU A 89 -0.42 1.40 16.09
CA LEU A 89 -1.39 0.61 16.84
C LEU A 89 -0.83 -0.75 17.28
N THR A 90 0.35 -1.13 16.79
CA THR A 90 0.99 -2.40 17.12
C THR A 90 2.16 -2.18 18.08
N LYS A 91 2.59 -3.27 18.71
CA LYS A 91 3.78 -3.28 19.58
C LYS A 91 5.10 -3.27 18.80
N PHE A 92 5.05 -3.39 17.48
CA PHE A 92 6.24 -3.53 16.63
C PHE A 92 6.61 -2.17 16.05
N ASP A 93 7.92 -1.92 15.95
CA ASP A 93 8.40 -0.69 15.33
C ASP A 93 8.11 -0.71 13.83
N ILE A 94 7.52 0.38 13.34
CA ILE A 94 7.32 0.62 11.91
C ILE A 94 8.49 1.46 11.44
N ARG A 95 9.16 1.07 10.34
CA ARG A 95 10.25 1.87 9.80
C ARG A 95 9.68 3.09 9.11
N LYS A 96 9.09 2.92 7.93
CA LYS A 96 8.71 4.07 7.12
C LYS A 96 7.21 4.17 6.97
N CYS A 97 6.70 5.39 7.01
CA CYS A 97 5.33 5.67 6.60
C CYS A 97 5.33 6.72 5.49
N TYR A 98 4.50 6.45 4.49
CA TYR A 98 4.28 7.28 3.33
C TYR A 98 2.84 7.78 3.33
N LEU A 99 2.67 9.08 3.10
CA LEU A 99 1.39 9.68 2.76
C LEU A 99 1.28 9.77 1.24
N MET A 100 0.35 9.02 0.67
CA MET A 100 -0.03 9.16 -0.72
C MET A 100 -1.12 10.21 -0.80
N LEU A 101 -0.81 11.39 -1.34
CA LEU A 101 -1.73 12.50 -1.49
C LEU A 101 -2.16 12.61 -2.95
N ASN A 102 -3.46 12.58 -3.21
CA ASN A 102 -4.05 12.86 -4.50
C ASN A 102 -4.85 14.16 -4.41
N ILE A 103 -4.52 15.13 -5.25
CA ILE A 103 -5.28 16.37 -5.39
C ILE A 103 -6.08 16.25 -6.68
N LEU A 104 -7.39 16.44 -6.61
CA LEU A 104 -8.32 16.40 -7.73
C LEU A 104 -8.95 17.76 -7.93
N ASN A 105 -8.96 18.28 -9.15
CA ASN A 105 -9.70 19.48 -9.50
C ASN A 105 -11.11 19.09 -9.92
N LYS A 106 -12.10 19.38 -9.08
CA LYS A 106 -13.49 19.11 -9.41
C LYS A 106 -13.97 20.10 -10.46
N LYS A 107 -14.40 19.58 -11.61
CA LYS A 107 -15.13 20.38 -12.59
C LYS A 107 -16.53 20.61 -12.06
N GLN A 108 -17.01 21.86 -12.06
CA GLN A 108 -18.43 22.14 -11.92
C GLN A 108 -19.10 21.66 -13.22
N VAL A 109 -19.86 20.58 -13.12
CA VAL A 109 -20.57 19.97 -14.24
C VAL A 109 -22.00 20.50 -14.23
N GLY A 110 -22.34 21.40 -15.15
CA GLY A 110 -23.74 21.78 -15.44
C GLY A 110 -24.44 20.72 -16.30
N GLY A 111 -25.78 20.74 -16.39
CA GLY A 111 -26.56 19.71 -17.11
C GLY A 111 -26.24 19.55 -18.62
N GLU A 112 -25.48 20.46 -19.21
CA GLU A 112 -25.16 20.54 -20.65
C GLU A 112 -23.98 19.65 -21.08
N ILE A 113 -23.35 18.90 -20.17
CA ILE A 113 -22.17 18.08 -20.50
C ILE A 113 -22.55 16.80 -21.28
N PHE A 114 -23.80 16.37 -21.20
CA PHE A 114 -24.33 15.22 -21.95
C PHE A 114 -24.77 15.57 -23.38
N ASP A 115 -24.63 16.83 -23.79
CA ASP A 115 -24.92 17.24 -25.16
C ASP A 115 -23.83 16.70 -26.11
N GLU A 116 -24.21 15.98 -27.17
CA GLU A 116 -23.27 15.26 -28.06
C GLU A 116 -22.20 16.18 -28.67
N LYS A 117 -22.52 17.46 -28.88
CA LYS A 117 -21.59 18.47 -29.40
C LYS A 117 -20.48 18.83 -28.41
N ASN A 118 -20.74 18.73 -27.11
CA ASN A 118 -19.79 19.04 -26.04
C ASN A 118 -18.87 17.85 -25.76
N VAL A 119 -19.38 16.62 -25.85
CA VAL A 119 -18.58 15.39 -25.72
C VAL A 119 -17.53 15.28 -26.82
N ARG A 120 -17.89 15.62 -28.08
CA ARG A 120 -16.98 15.53 -29.23
C ARG A 120 -15.80 16.53 -29.16
N ASN A 121 -15.96 17.64 -28.43
CA ASN A 121 -14.95 18.68 -28.26
C ASN A 121 -14.24 18.62 -26.90
N ALA A 122 -14.54 17.63 -26.06
CA ALA A 122 -13.96 17.50 -24.74
C ALA A 122 -12.47 17.13 -24.83
N LYS A 123 -11.59 18.09 -24.53
CA LYS A 123 -10.17 17.82 -24.32
C LYS A 123 -9.94 17.27 -22.91
N MET A 124 -9.28 16.13 -22.84
CA MET A 124 -8.87 15.51 -21.58
C MET A 124 -7.75 16.36 -20.96
N GLN A 125 -8.09 17.13 -19.92
CA GLN A 125 -7.13 17.87 -19.11
C GLN A 125 -6.76 17.04 -17.89
N ASN A 126 -5.51 17.16 -17.43
CA ASN A 126 -5.07 16.54 -16.19
C ASN A 126 -5.78 17.21 -15.01
N THR A 127 -6.83 16.56 -14.52
CA THR A 127 -7.60 17.02 -13.36
C THR A 127 -7.08 16.43 -12.05
N SER A 128 -5.98 15.68 -12.06
CA SER A 128 -5.42 15.05 -10.88
C SER A 128 -3.89 15.17 -10.84
N VAL A 129 -3.35 15.25 -9.62
CA VAL A 129 -1.92 15.08 -9.34
C VAL A 129 -1.76 14.17 -8.12
N SER A 130 -0.67 13.42 -8.09
CA SER A 130 -0.39 12.45 -7.04
C SER A 130 1.02 12.62 -6.50
N TYR A 131 1.15 12.70 -5.18
CA TYR A 131 2.40 12.83 -4.45
C TYR A 131 2.56 11.66 -3.49
N THR A 132 3.78 11.11 -3.41
CA THR A 132 4.15 10.13 -2.36
C THR A 132 5.16 10.80 -1.45
N ILE A 133 4.77 11.01 -0.20
CA ILE A 133 5.52 11.80 0.76
C ILE A 133 5.98 10.88 1.89
N GLU A 134 7.28 10.78 2.13
CA GLU A 134 7.80 10.13 3.32
C GLU A 134 7.52 11.03 4.53
N ILE A 135 6.70 10.55 5.47
CA ILE A 135 6.26 11.35 6.62
C ILE A 135 6.92 10.93 7.93
N ILE A 136 7.42 9.69 8.02
CA ILE A 136 8.06 9.13 9.21
C ILE A 136 9.16 8.13 8.81
N ASP A 137 10.33 8.22 9.44
CA ASP A 137 11.49 7.32 9.21
C ASP A 137 11.60 6.17 10.22
N THR A 138 11.01 6.33 11.40
CA THR A 138 10.86 5.28 12.43
C THR A 138 9.73 5.67 13.38
N LEU A 139 8.80 4.75 13.63
CA LEU A 139 7.68 4.91 14.55
C LEU A 139 7.64 3.73 15.54
N PRO A 140 8.16 3.93 16.76
CA PRO A 140 8.18 2.87 17.76
C PRO A 140 6.79 2.31 18.07
N GLY A 141 6.73 1.05 18.52
CA GLY A 141 5.48 0.37 18.89
C GLY A 141 4.64 1.16 19.89
N ASN A 142 3.32 1.21 19.68
CA ASN A 142 2.33 1.94 20.50
C ASN A 142 2.62 3.44 20.71
N THR A 143 3.46 4.05 19.87
CA THR A 143 3.75 5.49 19.95
C THR A 143 3.07 6.28 18.85
N TYR A 144 3.24 7.59 18.89
CA TYR A 144 2.81 8.47 17.82
C TYR A 144 3.89 9.50 17.49
N LYS A 145 3.84 10.01 16.27
CA LYS A 145 4.66 11.15 15.83
C LYS A 145 3.83 12.10 14.99
N THR A 146 4.09 13.39 15.17
CA THR A 146 3.54 14.44 14.31
C THR A 146 4.45 14.66 13.12
N PHE A 147 3.88 14.97 11.97
CA PHE A 147 4.63 15.30 10.76
C PHE A 147 4.12 16.62 10.17
N ARG A 148 5.01 17.29 9.44
CA ARG A 148 4.71 18.43 8.58
C ARG A 148 5.45 18.19 7.27
N ALA A 149 4.72 18.15 6.18
CA ALA A 149 5.26 18.02 4.84
C ALA A 149 4.73 19.13 3.94
N GLU A 150 5.46 19.42 2.88
CA GLU A 150 5.11 20.45 1.93
C GLU A 150 5.25 19.90 0.52
N THR A 151 4.22 20.09 -0.29
CA THR A 151 4.22 19.68 -1.70
C THR A 151 3.72 20.81 -2.59
N PRO A 152 4.21 20.92 -3.84
CA PRO A 152 3.69 21.91 -4.78
C PRO A 152 2.17 21.77 -4.98
N PHE A 153 1.46 22.89 -5.09
CA PHE A 153 0.05 22.92 -5.45
C PHE A 153 -0.09 23.16 -6.96
N PRO A 154 -0.94 22.41 -7.69
CA PRO A 154 -1.17 22.67 -9.10
C PRO A 154 -1.84 24.03 -9.32
N PRO A 155 -1.24 24.98 -10.07
CA PRO A 155 -1.76 26.33 -10.19
C PRO A 155 -3.08 26.41 -10.97
N SER A 156 -3.36 25.44 -11.85
CA SER A 156 -4.59 25.39 -12.66
C SER A 156 -5.82 24.82 -11.93
N PHE A 157 -5.70 24.49 -10.64
CA PHE A 157 -6.77 23.86 -9.88
C PHE A 157 -7.60 24.90 -9.14
N GLU A 158 -8.84 25.10 -9.58
CA GLU A 158 -9.79 26.06 -9.01
C GLU A 158 -10.57 25.48 -7.83
N ASN A 159 -11.00 24.22 -7.93
CA ASN A 159 -11.80 23.52 -6.90
C ASN A 159 -11.09 22.24 -6.46
N PRO A 160 -10.04 22.33 -5.63
CA PRO A 160 -9.26 21.17 -5.21
C PRO A 160 -9.98 20.33 -4.14
N GLU A 161 -10.01 19.02 -4.35
CA GLU A 161 -10.37 18.01 -3.35
C GLU A 161 -9.13 17.17 -3.02
N PHE A 162 -8.90 16.92 -1.72
CA PHE A 162 -7.73 16.21 -1.22
C PHE A 162 -8.10 14.80 -0.77
N TYR A 163 -7.49 13.81 -1.40
CA TYR A 163 -7.62 12.39 -1.03
C TYR A 163 -6.29 11.88 -0.54
N HIS A 164 -6.32 11.01 0.46
CA HIS A 164 -5.11 10.51 1.08
C HIS A 164 -5.19 9.04 1.41
N THR A 165 -4.04 8.37 1.32
CA THR A 165 -3.85 7.00 1.79
C THR A 165 -2.56 6.94 2.59
N LEU A 166 -2.61 6.29 3.76
CA LEU A 166 -1.42 6.00 4.56
C LEU A 166 -0.87 4.63 4.17
N LYS A 167 0.42 4.54 3.87
CA LYS A 167 1.11 3.28 3.61
C LYS A 167 2.37 3.19 4.47
N CYS A 168 2.43 2.22 5.37
CA CYS A 168 3.60 1.98 6.21
C CYS A 168 4.28 0.65 5.85
N ILE A 169 5.61 0.57 6.04
CA ILE A 169 6.46 -0.58 5.72
C ILE A 169 7.47 -0.93 6.81
#